data_AF-J2HXX5-F1
#
_entry.id   AF-J2HXX5-F1
#
_cell.length_a   1.000
_cell.length_b   1.000
_cell.length_c   1.000
_cell.angle_alpha   90.00
_cell.angle_beta   90.00
_cell.angle_gamma   90.00
#
_symmetry.space_group_name_H-M   'P 1'
#
loop_
_entity.id
_entity.type
_entity.pdbx_description
1 polymer ?
#
loop_
_entity_poly.entity_id
_entity_poly.type
_entity_poly.pdbx_seq_one_letter_code
_entity_poly.pdbx_strand_id
1 'polypeptide(L)' 'TNHLDIDSIAAVEAGLQAYDGALLVVSHDEVFLENIDISRRFQLPLGEEVLL' A
#
# COMPACT_ATOMS: atom_id res chain seq x y z
N THR A 1 8.56 -12.13 -2.23
CA THR A 1 9.44 -11.18 -1.53
C THR A 1 9.87 -10.14 -2.53
N ASN A 2 9.18 -8.99 -2.58
CA ASN A 2 9.53 -7.94 -3.52
C ASN A 2 10.81 -7.26 -2.97
N HIS A 3 11.96 -7.55 -3.57
CA HIS A 3 13.24 -6.98 -3.18
C HIS A 3 13.47 -5.73 -4.02
N LEU A 4 12.68 -4.68 -3.74
CA LEU A 4 12.85 -3.39 -4.38
C LEU A 4 13.91 -2.62 -3.60
N ASP A 5 14.94 -2.16 -4.30
CA ASP A 5 15.92 -1.21 -3.75
C ASP A 5 15.22 0.10 -3.36
N ILE A 6 15.77 0.83 -2.38
CA ILE A 6 15.18 2.07 -1.80
C ILE A 6 14.76 3.07 -2.89
N ASP A 7 15.57 3.22 -3.94
CA ASP A 7 15.27 4.13 -5.05
C ASP A 7 14.03 3.70 -5.86
N SER A 8 13.78 2.40 -5.96
CA SER A 8 12.60 1.86 -6.64
C SER A 8 11.33 2.06 -5.81
N ILE A 9 11.44 2.00 -4.48
CA ILE A 9 10.31 2.30 -3.57
C ILE A 9 9.92 3.77 -3.69
N ALA A 10 10.88 4.69 -3.66
CA ALA A 10 10.60 6.12 -3.78
C ALA A 10 9.93 6.48 -5.12
N ALA A 11 10.34 5.86 -6.23
CA ALA A 11 9.71 6.07 -7.53
C ALA A 11 8.26 5.54 -7.58
N VAL A 12 8.00 4.41 -6.92
CA VAL A 12 6.65 3.85 -6.80
C VAL A 12 5.79 4.74 -5.91
N GLU A 13 6.27 5.16 -4.74
CA GLU A 13 5.55 6.06 -3.83
C GLU A 13 5.13 7.36 -4.54
N ALA A 14 6.05 7.99 -5.27
CA ALA A 14 5.75 9.21 -6.03
C ALA A 14 4.70 8.98 -7.14
N GLY A 15 4.78 7.85 -7.84
CA GLY A 15 3.80 7.47 -8.85
C GLY A 15 2.41 7.20 -8.27
N LEU A 16 2.35 6.54 -7.10
CA LEU A 16 1.10 6.27 -6.39
C LEU A 16 0.46 7.55 -5.85
N GLN A 17 1.25 8.48 -5.31
CA GLN A 17 0.74 9.78 -4.84
C GLN A 17 0.21 10.67 -5.98
N ALA A 18 0.77 10.55 -7.18
CA ALA A 18 0.32 11.31 -8.35
C ALA A 18 -0.87 10.66 -9.08
N TYR A 19 -1.31 9.47 -8.68
CA TYR A 19 -2.38 8.74 -9.35
C TYR A 19 -3.75 9.31 -8.99
N ASP A 20 -4.41 9.95 -9.95
CA ASP A 20 -5.78 10.48 -9.80
C ASP A 20 -6.83 9.36 -9.99
N GLY A 21 -6.85 8.42 -9.04
CA GLY A 21 -7.76 7.28 -9.06
C GLY A 21 -7.78 6.51 -7.73
N ALA A 22 -8.58 5.44 -7.68
CA ALA A 22 -8.63 4.58 -6.50
C ALA A 22 -7.53 3.51 -6.55
N LEU A 23 -6.83 3.33 -5.44
CA LEU A 23 -5.77 2.34 -5.27
C LEU A 23 -6.12 1.40 -4.10
N LEU A 24 -5.91 0.10 -4.31
CA LEU A 24 -5.96 -0.91 -3.24
C LEU A 24 -4.54 -1.45 -3.05
N VAL A 25 -3.99 -1.27 -1.84
CA VAL A 25 -2.63 -1.67 -1.49
C VAL A 25 -2.65 -2.71 -0.39
N VAL A 26 -1.85 -3.76 -0.54
CA VAL A 26 -1.64 -4.79 0.48
C VAL A 26 -0.15 -4.87 0.76
N SER A 27 0.24 -4.56 1.99
CA SER A 27 1.63 -4.63 2.44
C SER A 27 1.70 -5.14 3.88
N HIS A 28 2.82 -5.78 4.22
CA HIS A 28 3.19 -6.10 5.59
C HIS A 28 4.12 -5.05 6.21
N ASP A 29 4.53 -4.03 5.43
CA ASP A 29 5.39 -2.93 5.85
C ASP A 29 4.53 -1.72 6.22
N GLU A 30 4.58 -1.32 7.49
CA GLU A 30 3.76 -0.21 8.01
C GLU A 30 4.29 1.16 7.60
N VAL A 31 5.61 1.32 7.49
CA VAL A 31 6.24 2.60 7.11
C VAL A 31 5.87 2.94 5.67
N PHE A 32 5.89 1.96 4.78
CA PHE A 32 5.43 2.14 3.39
C PHE A 32 3.96 2.58 3.32
N LEU A 33 3.08 1.96 4.12
CA LEU A 33 1.65 2.29 4.12
C LEU A 33 1.38 3.70 4.66
N GLU A 34 2.19 4.17 5.61
CA GLU A 34 2.12 5.55 6.13
C GLU A 34 2.59 6.58 5.07
N ASN A 35 3.64 6.27 4.31
CA ASN A 35 4.20 7.18 3.31
C ASN A 35 3.26 7.48 2.13
N ILE A 36 2.39 6.54 1.75
CA ILE A 36 1.48 6.69 0.61
C ILE A 36 0.13 7.35 0.96
N ASP A 37 -0.05 7.81 2.21
CA ASP A 37 -1.23 8.56 2.71
C ASP A 37 -2.59 7.89 2.39
N ILE A 38 -2.75 6.63 2.81
CA ILE A 38 -3.97 5.86 2.56
C ILE A 38 -5.22 6.49 3.21
N SER A 39 -6.30 6.64 2.44
CA SER A 39 -7.56 7.21 2.96
C SER A 39 -8.38 6.24 3.82
N ARG A 40 -8.13 4.93 3.73
CA ARG A 40 -8.83 3.88 4.49
C ARG A 40 -7.93 2.67 4.71
N ARG A 41 -7.95 2.10 5.92
CA ARG A 41 -7.22 0.87 6.27
C ARG A 41 -8.21 -0.23 6.65
N PHE A 42 -8.06 -1.39 6.04
CA PHE A 42 -8.79 -2.61 6.39
C PHE A 42 -7.81 -3.61 7.04
N GLN A 43 -8.17 -4.13 8.20
CA GLN A 43 -7.47 -5.25 8.82
C GLN A 43 -8.30 -6.51 8.60
N LEU A 44 -7.73 -7.47 7.88
CA LEU A 44 -8.38 -8.75 7.62
C LEU A 44 -7.90 -9.75 8.67
N PRO A 45 -8.78 -10.26 9.57
CA PRO A 45 -8.44 -11.37 10.43
C PRO A 45 -8.20 -12.64 9.59
N LEU A 46 -7.27 -13.48 10.04
CA LEU A 46 -6.88 -14.71 9.33
C LEU A 46 -8.09 -15.62 9.12
N GLY A 47 -8.44 -15.87 7.85
CA GLY A 47 -9.45 -16.87 7.46
C GLY A 47 -10.89 -16.38 7.37
N GLU A 48 -11.16 -15.07 7.52
CA GLU A 48 -12.48 -14.51 7.26
C GLU A 48 -12.55 -13.85 5.88
N GLU A 49 -13.57 -14.21 5.09
CA GLU A 49 -13.96 -13.42 3.93
C GLU A 49 -14.62 -12.13 4.41
N VAL A 50 -14.02 -10.99 4.06
CA VAL A 50 -14.61 -9.68 4.29
C VAL A 50 -15.27 -9.24 2.98
N LEU A 51 -16.60 -9.25 2.97
CA LEU A 51 -17.41 -8.65 1.91
C LEU A 51 -17.33 -7.12 2.07
N LEU A 52 -16.62 -6.47 1.15
CA LEU A 52 -16.46 -5.01 1.05
C LEU A 52 -17.67 -4.34 0.39
#